data_AF-A0A1F3Y124-F1
#
_entry.id   AF-A0A1F3Y124-F1
#
_cell.length_a   1.000
_cell.length_b   1.000
_cell.length_c   1.000
_cell.angle_alpha   90.00
_cell.angle_beta   90.00
_cell.angle_gamma   90.00
#
_symmetry.space_group_name_H-M   'P 1'
#
loop_
_entity.id
_entity.type
_entity.pdbx_description
1 polymer ?
#
loop_
_entity_poly.entity_id
_entity_poly.type
_entity_poly.pdbx_seq_one_letter_code
_entity_poly.pdbx_strand_id
1 'polypeptide(L)'
;MANSVITLARRFLLSKTSDGFLSFIAWVSVVGVALGVLALVVVTSVINGFEGELIRVITGMNGDVLLYSRADPVRDPAIIETKIRKAVPEVRAITASFIAELMVSGPDGVSGAIVEGFDSNTLGAVTEIPRKVILGRLAEAPDEVTLGSALAERLGATEGSVVRLIFPFTGSSDAGDQGSLGSPKATDMRVVGIIKMGMYEYDSKYLFTPLWQVQRFLEQPGRVTSFKIKLAPNANSRKASDQLADAFGYPFRSKDWSQLNRNLFYAIKLEKAVIAIILTAIVLVAAFNVVSTLMMMIHDKTREIAILKAMGFQPIQSFQLFCLIGLGMGFVGTAFGIVFGLLINLLLEKTHWIDLPPDIYYIGFLPVVVHWREVGLIALTAMLISFLATVYPAWKVSRRSPLEGLRYE
;
A
#
# COMPACT_ATOMS: atom_id res chain seq x y z
N MET A 1 -24.26 -40.38 -15.12
CA MET A 1 -25.00 -39.98 -13.90
C MET A 1 -24.59 -38.61 -13.34
N ALA A 2 -23.30 -38.25 -13.25
CA ALA A 2 -22.89 -36.87 -12.93
C ALA A 2 -23.38 -35.85 -13.99
N ASN A 3 -23.33 -36.23 -15.28
CA ASN A 3 -23.83 -35.40 -16.38
C ASN A 3 -25.30 -35.02 -16.27
N SER A 4 -26.17 -35.91 -15.75
CA SER A 4 -27.61 -35.66 -15.65
C SER A 4 -27.96 -34.61 -14.59
N VAL A 5 -27.20 -34.51 -13.49
CA VAL A 5 -27.40 -33.48 -12.47
C VAL A 5 -26.98 -32.11 -13.00
N ILE A 6 -25.88 -32.06 -13.76
CA ILE A 6 -25.37 -30.82 -14.37
C ILE A 6 -26.33 -30.31 -15.46
N THR A 7 -26.85 -31.19 -16.33
CA THR A 7 -27.88 -30.78 -17.31
C THR A 7 -29.18 -30.36 -16.67
N LEU A 8 -29.59 -30.98 -15.56
CA LEU A 8 -30.79 -30.58 -14.82
C LEU A 8 -30.61 -29.20 -14.16
N ALA A 9 -29.48 -28.95 -13.50
CA ALA A 9 -29.16 -27.64 -12.90
C ALA A 9 -29.11 -26.53 -13.96
N ARG A 10 -28.49 -26.81 -15.13
CA ARG A 10 -28.45 -25.87 -16.25
C ARG A 10 -29.85 -25.59 -16.80
N ARG A 11 -30.70 -26.62 -16.95
CA ARG A 11 -32.10 -26.43 -17.38
C ARG A 11 -32.92 -25.70 -16.32
N PHE A 12 -32.72 -25.94 -15.03
CA PHE A 12 -33.40 -25.21 -13.96
C PHE A 12 -33.03 -23.72 -13.93
N LEU A 13 -31.76 -23.40 -14.20
CA LEU A 13 -31.27 -22.02 -14.26
C LEU A 13 -31.65 -21.27 -15.56
N LEU A 14 -31.80 -21.98 -16.69
CA LEU A 14 -32.01 -21.38 -18.03
C LEU A 14 -33.39 -21.70 -18.65
N SER A 15 -34.29 -22.36 -17.92
CA SER A 15 -35.62 -22.71 -18.40
C SER A 15 -36.49 -21.46 -18.58
N LYS A 16 -36.82 -21.17 -19.84
CA LYS A 16 -37.71 -20.08 -20.27
C LYS A 16 -39.20 -20.32 -19.94
N THR A 17 -39.53 -21.42 -19.25
CA THR A 17 -40.89 -21.94 -19.08
C THR A 17 -41.42 -21.95 -17.63
N SER A 18 -40.80 -21.23 -16.69
CA SER A 18 -41.43 -20.95 -15.40
C SER A 18 -41.05 -19.58 -14.85
N ASP A 19 -42.05 -18.73 -14.64
CA ASP A 19 -42.06 -17.41 -13.99
C ASP A 19 -40.80 -16.57 -14.10
N GLY A 20 -40.85 -15.51 -14.93
CA GLY A 20 -39.79 -14.50 -15.04
C GLY A 20 -39.39 -13.86 -13.70
N PHE A 21 -40.26 -13.96 -12.69
CA PHE A 21 -39.99 -13.56 -11.31
C PHE A 21 -38.87 -14.39 -10.64
N LEU A 22 -38.84 -15.71 -10.83
CA LEU A 22 -37.78 -16.58 -10.29
C LEU A 22 -36.41 -16.27 -10.92
N SER A 23 -36.40 -16.02 -12.23
CA SER A 23 -35.19 -15.63 -12.97
C SER A 23 -34.69 -14.25 -12.54
N PHE A 24 -35.60 -13.32 -12.23
CA PHE A 24 -35.25 -11.98 -11.76
C PHE A 24 -34.55 -12.03 -10.40
N ILE A 25 -35.12 -12.77 -9.43
CA ILE A 25 -34.55 -12.87 -8.07
C ILE A 25 -33.18 -13.57 -8.11
N ALA A 26 -33.02 -14.61 -8.92
CA ALA A 26 -31.72 -15.26 -9.14
C ALA A 26 -30.67 -14.27 -9.69
N TRP A 27 -31.05 -13.41 -10.62
CA TRP A 27 -30.15 -12.38 -11.15
C TRP A 27 -29.78 -11.33 -10.10
N VAL A 28 -30.73 -10.92 -9.25
CA VAL A 28 -30.48 -10.00 -8.13
C VAL A 28 -29.44 -10.58 -7.16
N SER A 29 -29.53 -11.87 -6.83
CA SER A 29 -28.52 -12.51 -5.97
C SER A 29 -27.14 -12.57 -6.64
N VAL A 30 -27.08 -12.90 -7.93
CA VAL A 30 -25.83 -12.91 -8.72
C VAL A 30 -25.20 -11.53 -8.75
N VAL A 31 -26.00 -10.47 -8.97
CA VAL A 31 -25.54 -9.08 -8.96
C VAL A 31 -25.05 -8.68 -7.57
N GLY A 32 -25.74 -9.09 -6.51
CA GLY A 32 -25.30 -8.84 -5.13
C GLY A 32 -23.91 -9.43 -4.85
N VAL A 33 -23.69 -10.70 -5.24
CA VAL A 33 -22.36 -11.35 -5.11
C VAL A 33 -21.32 -10.66 -6.01
N ALA A 34 -21.69 -10.33 -7.24
CA ALA A 34 -20.79 -9.66 -8.19
C ALA A 34 -20.34 -8.28 -7.68
N LEU A 35 -21.26 -7.47 -7.14
CA LEU A 35 -20.95 -6.16 -6.57
C LEU A 35 -20.04 -6.28 -5.34
N GLY A 36 -20.30 -7.25 -4.45
CA GLY A 36 -19.43 -7.53 -3.33
C GLY A 36 -18.00 -7.85 -3.79
N VAL A 37 -17.85 -8.86 -4.64
CA VAL A 37 -16.53 -9.28 -5.17
C VAL A 37 -15.84 -8.18 -5.95
N LEU A 38 -16.57 -7.42 -6.77
CA LEU A 38 -16.07 -6.24 -7.48
C LEU A 38 -15.48 -5.22 -6.51
N ALA A 39 -16.22 -4.85 -5.47
CA ALA A 39 -15.78 -3.89 -4.48
C ALA A 39 -14.51 -4.38 -3.75
N LEU A 40 -14.44 -5.68 -3.40
CA LEU A 40 -13.23 -6.26 -2.81
C LEU A 40 -12.02 -6.12 -3.74
N VAL A 41 -12.16 -6.51 -5.00
CA VAL A 41 -11.05 -6.46 -5.97
C VAL A 41 -10.57 -5.03 -6.21
N VAL A 42 -11.49 -4.07 -6.34
CA VAL A 42 -11.13 -2.67 -6.59
C VAL A 42 -10.44 -2.05 -5.37
N VAL A 43 -11.09 -2.11 -4.20
CA VAL A 43 -10.57 -1.46 -2.99
C VAL A 43 -9.22 -2.04 -2.58
N THR A 44 -9.08 -3.37 -2.59
CA THR A 44 -7.79 -3.99 -2.24
C THR A 44 -6.68 -3.58 -3.21
N SER A 45 -6.97 -3.49 -4.51
CA SER A 45 -5.96 -3.09 -5.51
C SER A 45 -5.52 -1.63 -5.36
N VAL A 46 -6.45 -0.73 -5.00
CA VAL A 46 -6.14 0.68 -4.69
C VAL A 46 -5.22 0.77 -3.48
N ILE A 47 -5.52 0.05 -2.39
CA ILE A 47 -4.69 0.13 -1.18
C ILE A 47 -3.29 -0.43 -1.45
N ASN A 48 -3.18 -1.51 -2.22
CA ASN A 48 -1.88 -2.06 -2.60
C ASN A 48 -1.07 -1.09 -3.46
N GLY A 49 -1.73 -0.40 -4.39
CA GLY A 49 -1.09 0.65 -5.18
C GLY A 49 -0.58 1.79 -4.29
N PHE A 50 -1.40 2.23 -3.33
CA PHE A 50 -1.07 3.29 -2.41
C PHE A 50 0.11 2.91 -1.50
N GLU A 51 0.08 1.71 -0.92
CA GLU A 51 1.19 1.18 -0.12
C GLU A 51 2.47 1.09 -0.96
N GLY A 52 2.40 0.58 -2.19
CA GLY A 52 3.54 0.47 -3.09
C GLY A 52 4.18 1.82 -3.42
N GLU A 53 3.36 2.83 -3.71
CA GLU A 53 3.86 4.17 -4.01
C GLU A 53 4.44 4.86 -2.76
N LEU A 54 3.83 4.69 -1.59
CA LEU A 54 4.41 5.16 -0.33
C LEU A 54 5.78 4.52 -0.05
N ILE A 55 5.91 3.20 -0.25
CA ILE A 55 7.19 2.50 -0.11
C ILE A 55 8.20 3.07 -1.11
N ARG A 56 7.80 3.33 -2.36
CA ARG A 56 8.67 3.92 -3.38
C ARG A 56 9.14 5.31 -2.97
N VAL A 57 8.28 6.18 -2.45
CA VAL A 57 8.68 7.52 -1.99
C VAL A 57 9.62 7.44 -0.79
N ILE A 58 9.33 6.59 0.20
CA ILE A 58 10.18 6.43 1.39
C ILE A 58 11.55 5.88 1.03
N THR A 59 11.61 4.82 0.22
CA THR A 59 12.87 4.21 -0.24
C THR A 59 13.60 5.08 -1.25
N GLY A 60 12.86 5.87 -2.05
CA GLY A 60 13.40 6.87 -2.97
C GLY A 60 14.07 8.03 -2.22
N MET A 61 13.63 8.36 -1.02
CA MET A 61 14.27 9.38 -0.18
C MET A 61 15.46 8.84 0.62
N ASN A 62 15.33 7.64 1.22
CA ASN A 62 16.26 7.15 2.25
C ASN A 62 17.09 5.92 1.86
N GLY A 63 16.84 5.32 0.70
CA GLY A 63 17.30 3.96 0.40
C GLY A 63 16.44 2.90 1.10
N ASP A 64 16.82 1.64 0.96
CA ASP A 64 16.07 0.51 1.53
C ASP A 64 16.38 0.31 3.01
N VAL A 65 17.59 0.70 3.45
CA VAL A 65 18.05 0.64 4.83
C VAL A 65 18.82 1.92 5.16
N LEU A 66 18.59 2.46 6.35
CA LEU A 66 19.30 3.61 6.92
C LEU A 66 20.11 3.16 8.12
N LEU A 67 21.44 3.31 8.06
CA LEU A 67 22.33 3.18 9.21
C LEU A 67 22.70 4.57 9.70
N TYR A 68 22.40 4.90 10.96
CA TYR A 68 22.68 6.23 11.50
C TYR A 68 23.29 6.15 12.90
N SER A 69 24.13 7.12 13.24
CA SER A 69 24.70 7.26 14.59
C SER A 69 23.69 7.96 15.51
N ARG A 70 23.54 7.46 16.74
CA ARG A 70 22.79 8.16 17.80
C ARG A 70 23.65 9.06 18.67
N ALA A 71 24.97 8.89 18.58
CA ALA A 71 25.94 9.70 19.30
C ALA A 71 26.49 10.74 18.32
N ASP A 72 27.77 11.07 18.44
CA ASP A 72 28.43 12.03 17.59
C ASP A 72 28.46 11.61 16.10
N PRO A 73 28.61 12.59 15.19
CA PRO A 73 28.92 12.34 13.79
C PRO A 73 30.15 11.43 13.65
N VAL A 74 30.04 10.47 12.75
CA VAL A 74 30.99 9.38 12.56
C VAL A 74 32.16 9.84 11.70
N ARG A 75 33.39 9.60 12.17
CA ARG A 75 34.62 9.82 11.40
C ARG A 75 34.86 8.67 10.41
N ASP A 76 35.63 8.95 9.36
CA ASP A 76 36.08 7.98 8.34
C ASP A 76 34.95 7.16 7.68
N PRO A 77 34.04 7.80 6.92
CA PRO A 77 32.90 7.15 6.29
C PRO A 77 33.27 5.93 5.43
N ALA A 78 34.41 5.98 4.75
CA ALA A 78 34.90 4.89 3.88
C ALA A 78 35.15 3.56 4.63
N ILE A 79 35.59 3.63 5.88
CA ILE A 79 35.82 2.43 6.71
C ILE A 79 34.47 1.78 7.05
N ILE A 80 33.49 2.61 7.41
CA ILE A 80 32.13 2.17 7.73
C ILE A 80 31.46 1.56 6.51
N GLU A 81 31.57 2.20 5.34
CA GLU A 81 31.05 1.66 4.08
C GLU A 81 31.65 0.30 3.74
N THR A 82 32.96 0.12 3.94
CA THR A 82 33.62 -1.17 3.72
C THR A 82 33.07 -2.23 4.68
N LYS A 83 32.83 -1.87 5.94
CA LYS A 83 32.23 -2.78 6.94
C LYS A 83 30.76 -3.10 6.62
N ILE A 84 29.98 -2.14 6.11
CA ILE A 84 28.60 -2.36 5.64
C ILE A 84 28.60 -3.41 4.52
N ARG A 85 29.44 -3.25 3.50
CA ARG A 85 29.53 -4.19 2.36
C ARG A 85 29.95 -5.59 2.78
N LYS A 86 30.79 -5.72 3.81
CA LYS A 86 31.16 -7.02 4.39
C LYS A 86 30.03 -7.67 5.18
N ALA A 87 29.28 -6.87 5.95
CA ALA A 87 28.16 -7.38 6.76
C ALA A 87 26.96 -7.80 5.91
N VAL A 88 26.68 -7.06 4.83
CA VAL A 88 25.54 -7.31 3.94
C VAL A 88 26.02 -7.37 2.49
N PRO A 89 26.29 -8.58 1.95
CA PRO A 89 26.73 -8.75 0.57
C PRO A 89 25.70 -8.31 -0.48
N GLU A 90 24.43 -8.20 -0.11
CA GLU A 90 23.31 -7.79 -0.98
C GLU A 90 23.27 -6.27 -1.26
N VAL A 91 24.23 -5.50 -0.72
CA VAL A 91 24.30 -4.04 -0.90
C VAL A 91 24.75 -3.68 -2.31
N ARG A 92 23.89 -2.93 -3.02
CA ARG A 92 24.17 -2.42 -4.37
C ARG A 92 24.91 -1.08 -4.32
N ALA A 93 24.44 -0.15 -3.51
CA ALA A 93 24.99 1.20 -3.41
C ALA A 93 24.86 1.75 -1.98
N ILE A 94 25.77 2.65 -1.62
CA ILE A 94 25.79 3.36 -0.34
C ILE A 94 26.08 4.82 -0.64
N THR A 95 25.42 5.72 0.07
CA THR A 95 25.76 7.14 0.11
C THR A 95 25.82 7.57 1.56
N ALA A 96 26.89 8.24 1.94
CA ALA A 96 26.99 8.89 3.24
C ALA A 96 26.23 10.23 3.19
N SER A 97 25.64 10.63 4.31
CA SER A 97 24.93 11.89 4.43
C SER A 97 25.10 12.53 5.81
N PHE A 98 24.93 13.84 5.85
CA PHE A 98 24.91 14.62 7.09
C PHE A 98 23.54 15.28 7.23
N ILE A 99 22.78 14.85 8.22
CA ILE A 99 21.46 15.39 8.53
C ILE A 99 21.56 16.26 9.78
N ALA A 100 21.05 17.49 9.69
CA ALA A 100 20.95 18.40 10.82
C ALA A 100 19.65 19.22 10.79
N GLU A 101 19.14 19.57 11.96
CA GLU A 101 17.99 20.45 12.11
C GLU A 101 18.44 21.91 12.22
N LEU A 102 17.68 22.80 11.59
CA LEU A 102 17.98 24.24 11.55
C LEU A 102 16.70 25.07 11.37
N MET A 103 16.83 26.39 11.46
CA MET A 103 15.79 27.32 11.02
C MET A 103 16.17 27.95 9.68
N VAL A 104 15.21 28.12 8.79
CA VAL A 104 15.39 28.82 7.51
C VAL A 104 14.54 30.07 7.49
N SER A 105 15.15 31.21 7.16
CA SER A 105 14.43 32.46 6.90
C SER A 105 14.47 32.75 5.41
N GLY A 106 13.29 32.96 4.82
CA GLY A 106 13.13 33.41 3.44
C GLY A 106 12.53 34.82 3.36
N PRO A 107 12.16 35.27 2.14
CA PRO A 107 11.53 36.56 1.91
C PRO A 107 10.26 36.80 2.72
N ASP A 108 9.38 35.80 2.80
CA ASP A 108 8.01 35.97 3.33
C ASP A 108 7.81 35.34 4.72
N GLY A 109 8.81 34.62 5.24
CA GLY A 109 8.66 33.95 6.54
C GLY A 109 9.87 33.15 7.00
N VAL A 110 9.69 32.49 8.15
CA VAL A 110 10.67 31.62 8.81
C VAL A 110 10.05 30.26 9.07
N SER A 111 10.81 29.18 8.86
CA SER A 111 10.37 27.83 9.15
C SER A 111 11.48 26.98 9.77
N GLY A 112 11.11 25.95 10.54
CA GLY A 112 12.05 24.90 10.93
C GLY A 112 12.26 23.95 9.76
N ALA A 113 13.51 23.55 9.51
CA ALA A 113 13.88 22.68 8.41
C ALA A 113 14.96 21.67 8.82
N ILE A 114 15.17 20.71 7.95
CA ILE A 114 16.21 19.69 8.02
C ILE A 114 17.11 19.89 6.81
N VAL A 115 18.39 20.18 7.04
CA VAL A 115 19.39 20.12 5.98
C VAL A 115 19.88 18.69 5.83
N GLU A 116 19.86 18.22 4.60
CA GLU A 116 20.57 17.00 4.21
C GLU A 116 21.76 17.36 3.32
N GLY A 117 22.95 17.14 3.88
CA GLY A 117 24.22 17.13 3.17
C GLY A 117 24.41 15.81 2.45
N PHE A 118 24.55 15.85 1.12
CA PHE A 118 24.68 14.64 0.29
C PHE A 118 25.94 14.65 -0.56
N ASP A 119 26.39 13.46 -0.96
CA ASP A 119 27.45 13.30 -1.97
C ASP A 119 26.82 13.15 -3.36
N SER A 120 27.01 14.17 -4.22
CA SER A 120 26.42 14.22 -5.57
C SER A 120 26.77 13.01 -6.44
N ASN A 121 27.92 12.38 -6.22
CA ASN A 121 28.38 11.26 -7.04
C ASN A 121 27.65 9.95 -6.72
N THR A 122 27.29 9.73 -5.45
CA THR A 122 26.73 8.48 -4.95
C THR A 122 25.22 8.56 -4.72
N LEU A 123 24.68 9.77 -4.53
CA LEU A 123 23.27 9.99 -4.20
C LEU A 123 22.31 9.33 -5.21
N GLY A 124 22.51 9.57 -6.51
CA GLY A 124 21.60 9.06 -7.56
C GLY A 124 21.61 7.54 -7.73
N ALA A 125 22.58 6.83 -7.16
CA ALA A 125 22.61 5.37 -7.14
C ALA A 125 21.79 4.77 -5.98
N VAL A 126 21.48 5.58 -4.95
CA VAL A 126 20.76 5.16 -3.74
C VAL A 126 19.36 5.75 -3.65
N THR A 127 19.19 6.99 -4.08
CA THR A 127 17.95 7.76 -3.91
C THR A 127 17.43 8.25 -5.27
N GLU A 128 16.16 8.64 -5.29
CA GLU A 128 15.50 9.27 -6.44
C GLU A 128 15.58 10.80 -6.39
N ILE A 129 16.22 11.38 -5.36
CA ILE A 129 16.30 12.83 -5.11
C ILE A 129 16.72 13.62 -6.37
N PRO A 130 17.79 13.26 -7.10
CA PRO A 130 18.20 14.02 -8.29
C PRO A 130 17.15 14.04 -9.40
N ARG A 131 16.24 13.05 -9.45
CA ARG A 131 15.19 12.92 -10.47
C ARG A 131 13.89 13.62 -10.10
N LYS A 132 13.78 14.13 -8.87
CA LYS A 132 12.57 14.76 -8.32
C LYS A 132 12.63 16.29 -8.31
N VAL A 133 13.69 16.88 -8.88
CA VAL A 133 13.80 18.32 -9.10
C VAL A 133 12.74 18.74 -10.11
N ILE A 134 11.85 19.65 -9.71
CA ILE A 134 10.78 20.17 -10.56
C ILE A 134 11.15 21.51 -11.22
N LEU A 135 12.03 22.29 -10.58
CA LEU A 135 12.51 23.59 -11.05
C LEU A 135 13.99 23.72 -10.73
N GLY A 136 14.76 24.34 -11.64
CA GLY A 136 16.20 24.55 -11.48
C GLY A 136 16.99 23.24 -11.46
N ARG A 137 17.92 23.12 -10.51
CA ARG A 137 18.80 21.95 -10.34
C ARG A 137 19.10 21.64 -8.87
N LEU A 138 19.76 20.51 -8.65
CA LEU A 138 20.32 20.18 -7.35
C LEU A 138 21.52 21.10 -7.04
N ALA A 139 21.66 21.47 -5.77
CA ALA A 139 22.74 22.32 -5.29
C ALA A 139 24.08 21.59 -5.35
N GLU A 140 25.07 22.16 -6.03
CA GLU A 140 26.39 21.54 -6.22
C GLU A 140 27.54 22.50 -5.90
N ALA A 141 27.31 23.80 -6.08
CA ALA A 141 28.32 24.82 -5.83
C ALA A 141 28.21 25.38 -4.39
N PRO A 142 29.26 26.10 -3.93
CA PRO A 142 29.20 26.80 -2.65
C PRO A 142 28.03 27.76 -2.57
N ASP A 143 27.47 27.84 -1.36
CA ASP A 143 26.41 28.78 -1.02
C ASP A 143 25.12 28.56 -1.85
N GLU A 144 24.93 27.35 -2.37
CA GLU A 144 23.71 26.89 -3.06
C GLU A 144 22.86 25.92 -2.24
N VAL A 145 21.54 26.06 -2.33
CA VAL A 145 20.57 25.20 -1.67
C VAL A 145 19.42 24.82 -2.61
N THR A 146 18.95 23.59 -2.48
CA THR A 146 17.72 23.13 -3.13
C THR A 146 16.66 22.90 -2.06
N LEU A 147 15.47 23.48 -2.23
CA LEU A 147 14.39 23.42 -1.24
C LEU A 147 13.33 22.40 -1.62
N GLY A 148 12.69 21.77 -0.63
CA GLY A 148 11.41 21.09 -0.84
C GLY A 148 10.32 22.08 -1.27
N SER A 149 9.38 21.65 -2.11
CA SER A 149 8.39 22.54 -2.73
C SER A 149 7.50 23.27 -1.73
N ALA A 150 7.00 22.56 -0.70
CA ALA A 150 6.15 23.17 0.32
C ALA A 150 6.96 24.07 1.27
N LEU A 151 8.23 23.79 1.49
CA LEU A 151 9.14 24.66 2.24
C LEU A 151 9.41 25.95 1.46
N ALA A 152 9.68 25.85 0.15
CA ALA A 152 9.88 27.00 -0.72
C ALA A 152 8.64 27.91 -0.74
N GLU A 153 7.43 27.33 -0.88
CA GLU A 153 6.16 28.06 -0.85
C GLU A 153 5.95 28.79 0.49
N ARG A 154 6.16 28.11 1.62
CA ARG A 154 6.04 28.72 2.96
C ARG A 154 7.01 29.86 3.21
N LEU A 155 8.19 29.82 2.59
CA LEU A 155 9.23 30.83 2.74
C LEU A 155 9.07 31.99 1.74
N GLY A 156 8.19 31.87 0.74
CA GLY A 156 8.14 32.81 -0.39
C GLY A 156 9.36 32.71 -1.30
N ALA A 157 10.08 31.60 -1.26
CA ALA A 157 11.34 31.43 -1.96
C ALA A 157 11.13 30.81 -3.35
N THR A 158 11.73 31.43 -4.36
CA THR A 158 11.77 30.95 -5.74
C THR A 158 13.22 30.71 -6.19
N GLU A 159 13.43 30.08 -7.35
CA GLU A 159 14.77 29.96 -7.93
C GLU A 159 15.44 31.35 -8.05
N GLY A 160 16.65 31.49 -7.52
CA GLY A 160 17.40 32.74 -7.44
C GLY A 160 17.21 33.53 -6.14
N SER A 161 16.22 33.17 -5.31
CA SER A 161 16.01 33.80 -4.00
C SER A 161 17.17 33.49 -3.04
N VAL A 162 17.43 34.39 -2.08
CA VAL A 162 18.38 34.15 -0.99
C VAL A 162 17.61 33.79 0.26
N VAL A 163 17.99 32.67 0.88
CA VAL A 163 17.46 32.20 2.17
C VAL A 163 18.60 32.12 3.18
N ARG A 164 18.31 32.43 4.44
CA ARG A 164 19.26 32.36 5.54
C ARG A 164 19.05 31.10 6.34
N LEU A 165 20.05 30.22 6.38
CA LEU A 165 20.07 29.06 7.26
C LEU A 165 20.64 29.44 8.62
N ILE A 166 19.96 29.05 9.69
CA ILE A 166 20.32 29.38 11.08
C ILE A 166 20.45 28.07 11.85
N PHE A 167 21.68 27.70 12.18
CA PHE A 167 21.99 26.54 13.00
C PHE A 167 21.99 26.97 14.47
N PRO A 168 21.08 26.45 15.31
CA PRO A 168 20.96 26.90 16.71
C PRO A 168 22.17 26.50 17.56
N PHE A 169 22.82 25.38 17.24
CA PHE A 169 23.98 24.88 17.94
C PHE A 169 25.03 24.40 16.94
N THR A 170 26.28 24.81 17.14
CA THR A 170 27.44 24.37 16.33
C THR A 170 28.54 23.83 17.24
N GLY A 171 29.46 23.02 16.71
CA GLY A 171 30.63 22.52 17.46
C GLY A 171 30.67 21.00 17.65
N SER A 172 31.86 20.49 17.97
CA SER A 172 32.13 19.07 18.26
C SER A 172 32.12 18.80 19.75
N SER A 173 31.31 17.84 20.18
CA SER A 173 31.42 17.14 21.46
C SER A 173 32.66 16.23 21.45
N ASP A 174 33.85 16.81 21.36
CA ASP A 174 35.07 16.05 21.63
C ASP A 174 35.17 15.86 23.16
N ALA A 175 35.45 14.62 23.56
CA ALA A 175 35.41 14.15 24.94
C ALA A 175 36.38 14.93 25.85
N GLY A 176 35.87 15.98 26.49
CA GLY A 176 36.64 16.84 27.40
C GLY A 176 35.90 18.11 27.78
N ASP A 177 35.04 18.63 26.89
CA ASP A 177 34.31 19.89 27.13
C ASP A 177 32.82 19.63 27.33
N GLN A 178 32.46 19.20 28.55
CA GLN A 178 31.05 19.08 28.95
C GLN A 178 30.47 20.50 29.12
N GLY A 179 29.96 21.10 28.05
CA GLY A 179 29.05 22.25 28.17
C GLY A 179 29.01 23.28 27.06
N SER A 180 29.87 23.25 26.04
CA SER A 180 29.84 24.28 25.01
C SER A 180 28.83 23.94 23.91
N LEU A 181 27.56 24.29 24.13
CA LEU A 181 26.60 24.52 23.05
C LEU A 181 27.16 25.68 22.22
N GLY A 182 27.89 25.38 21.14
CA GLY A 182 28.56 26.43 20.37
C GLY A 182 27.55 27.42 19.79
N SER A 183 28.03 28.64 19.56
CA SER A 183 27.21 29.79 19.19
C SER A 183 26.36 29.51 17.93
N PRO A 184 25.13 30.05 17.85
CA PRO A 184 24.32 29.95 16.65
C PRO A 184 25.06 30.51 15.45
N LYS A 185 25.02 29.81 14.32
CA LYS A 185 25.61 30.28 13.06
C LYS A 185 24.53 30.49 12.02
N ALA A 186 24.57 31.65 11.38
CA ALA A 186 23.71 31.98 10.25
C ALA A 186 24.54 32.09 8.97
N THR A 187 24.02 31.58 7.86
CA THR A 187 24.67 31.71 6.55
C THR A 187 23.62 31.92 5.47
N ASP A 188 23.96 32.75 4.49
CA ASP A 188 23.06 33.10 3.40
C ASP A 188 23.31 32.16 2.21
N MET A 189 22.22 31.69 1.61
CA MET A 189 22.22 30.61 0.64
C MET A 189 21.32 30.96 -0.53
N ARG A 190 21.80 30.76 -1.75
CA ARG A 190 21.01 30.99 -2.96
C ARG A 190 20.23 29.73 -3.32
N VAL A 191 18.92 29.88 -3.48
CA VAL A 191 18.04 28.81 -3.94
C VAL A 191 18.29 28.57 -5.43
N VAL A 192 18.73 27.36 -5.79
CA VAL A 192 19.04 26.98 -7.18
C VAL A 192 18.09 25.94 -7.76
N GLY A 193 17.17 25.44 -6.94
CA GLY A 193 16.13 24.55 -7.40
C GLY A 193 15.10 24.21 -6.33
N ILE A 194 14.02 23.61 -6.81
CA ILE A 194 12.90 23.15 -5.98
C ILE A 194 12.64 21.68 -6.30
N ILE A 195 12.48 20.86 -5.26
CA ILE A 195 12.22 19.42 -5.35
C ILE A 195 10.84 19.08 -4.81
N LYS A 196 10.17 18.11 -5.45
CA LYS A 196 8.93 17.49 -4.97
C LYS A 196 9.13 15.99 -4.80
N MET A 197 9.32 15.54 -3.57
CA MET A 197 9.52 14.14 -3.20
C MET A 197 8.24 13.32 -3.26
N GLY A 198 7.08 13.98 -3.13
CA GLY A 198 5.76 13.35 -3.17
C GLY A 198 5.09 13.33 -1.79
N MET A 199 5.86 13.27 -0.70
CA MET A 199 5.29 13.42 0.65
C MET A 199 5.45 14.85 1.17
N TYR A 200 4.33 15.48 1.52
CA TYR A 200 4.30 16.82 2.12
C TYR A 200 5.22 16.96 3.35
N GLU A 201 5.32 15.94 4.19
CA GLU A 201 6.22 15.90 5.36
C GLU A 201 7.69 16.08 4.95
N TYR A 202 8.10 15.56 3.79
CA TYR A 202 9.44 15.75 3.25
C TYR A 202 9.56 17.11 2.55
N ASP A 203 8.59 17.44 1.70
CA ASP A 203 8.59 18.66 0.90
C ASP A 203 8.50 19.94 1.75
N SER A 204 7.95 19.85 2.97
CA SER A 204 7.78 20.99 3.89
C SER A 204 8.94 21.18 4.87
N LYS A 205 9.87 20.23 4.98
CA LYS A 205 10.96 20.25 5.97
C LYS A 205 12.35 20.12 5.37
N TYR A 206 12.52 19.39 4.29
CA TYR A 206 13.87 19.10 3.78
C TYR A 206 14.40 20.18 2.85
N LEU A 207 15.69 20.44 2.98
CA LEU A 207 16.51 21.14 2.01
C LEU A 207 17.82 20.38 1.80
N PHE A 208 18.39 20.53 0.61
CA PHE A 208 19.53 19.74 0.16
C PHE A 208 20.68 20.65 -0.23
N THR A 209 21.88 20.30 0.20
CA THR A 209 23.12 20.97 -0.14
C THR A 209 24.27 19.94 -0.17
N PRO A 210 25.41 20.21 -0.81
CA PRO A 210 26.52 19.27 -0.79
C PRO A 210 27.01 18.95 0.63
N LEU A 211 27.42 17.69 0.84
CA LEU A 211 27.88 17.17 2.14
C LEU A 211 28.99 18.03 2.77
N TRP A 212 29.97 18.42 1.96
CA TRP A 212 31.12 19.22 2.40
C TRP A 212 30.69 20.59 2.96
N GLN A 213 29.58 21.15 2.48
CA GLN A 213 29.08 22.45 2.89
C GLN A 213 28.42 22.39 4.27
N VAL A 214 27.63 21.34 4.53
CA VAL A 214 27.06 21.09 5.88
C VAL A 214 28.17 20.83 6.90
N GLN A 215 29.16 20.02 6.52
CA GLN A 215 30.34 19.75 7.35
C GLN A 215 31.12 21.03 7.69
N ARG A 216 31.27 21.95 6.74
CA ARG A 216 31.91 23.25 6.97
C ARG A 216 31.10 24.11 7.95
N PHE A 217 29.78 24.18 7.79
CA PHE A 217 28.93 25.02 8.63
C PHE A 217 28.86 24.54 10.08
N LEU A 218 28.83 23.22 10.29
CA LEU A 218 28.75 22.61 11.62
C LEU A 218 30.12 22.32 12.25
N GLU A 219 31.22 22.66 11.57
CA GLU A 219 32.60 22.39 12.01
C GLU A 219 32.87 20.89 12.22
N GLN A 220 32.31 20.05 11.36
CA GLN A 220 32.44 18.59 11.38
C GLN A 220 33.12 18.05 10.10
N PRO A 221 34.37 18.46 9.78
CA PRO A 221 35.04 18.05 8.56
C PRO A 221 35.19 16.52 8.49
N GLY A 222 34.81 15.93 7.36
CA GLY A 222 34.96 14.49 7.11
C GLY A 222 34.07 13.58 7.97
N ARG A 223 33.14 14.15 8.76
CA ARG A 223 32.20 13.36 9.58
C ARG A 223 30.82 13.27 8.93
N VAL A 224 30.08 12.22 9.21
CA VAL A 224 28.73 11.97 8.66
C VAL A 224 27.80 11.44 9.73
N THR A 225 26.49 11.68 9.62
CA THR A 225 25.53 11.22 10.63
C THR A 225 24.82 9.94 10.21
N SER A 226 24.73 9.67 8.91
CA SER A 226 24.04 8.49 8.38
C SER A 226 24.62 7.96 7.07
N PHE A 227 24.28 6.71 6.79
CA PHE A 227 24.55 5.99 5.56
C PHE A 227 23.22 5.46 5.02
N LYS A 228 22.83 5.94 3.85
CA LYS A 228 21.67 5.44 3.11
C LYS A 228 22.14 4.29 2.21
N ILE A 229 21.42 3.18 2.25
CA ILE A 229 21.85 1.93 1.63
C ILE A 229 20.77 1.44 0.66
N LYS A 230 21.17 1.16 -0.58
CA LYS A 230 20.32 0.51 -1.58
C LYS A 230 20.72 -0.94 -1.74
N LEU A 231 19.76 -1.84 -1.67
CA LEU A 231 19.96 -3.28 -1.79
C LEU A 231 19.65 -3.78 -3.20
N ALA A 232 20.00 -5.04 -3.46
CA ALA A 232 19.61 -5.73 -4.69
C ALA A 232 18.06 -5.93 -4.78
N PRO A 233 17.47 -6.06 -5.98
CA PRO A 233 16.01 -6.03 -6.20
C PRO A 233 15.16 -7.11 -5.49
N ASN A 234 15.77 -8.09 -4.83
CA ASN A 234 15.07 -9.15 -4.07
C ASN A 234 15.64 -9.33 -2.66
N ALA A 235 16.52 -8.42 -2.23
CA ALA A 235 17.13 -8.45 -0.92
C ALA A 235 16.08 -8.17 0.16
N ASN A 236 16.20 -8.84 1.29
CA ASN A 236 15.30 -8.60 2.42
C ASN A 236 15.82 -7.43 3.26
N SER A 237 15.24 -6.23 3.09
CA SER A 237 15.63 -5.02 3.80
C SER A 237 15.61 -5.19 5.32
N ARG A 238 14.66 -5.98 5.85
CA ARG A 238 14.57 -6.21 7.28
C ARG A 238 15.75 -7.04 7.79
N LYS A 239 16.04 -8.16 7.11
CA LYS A 239 17.18 -9.02 7.44
C LYS A 239 18.50 -8.25 7.34
N ALA A 240 18.68 -7.44 6.29
CA ALA A 240 19.85 -6.60 6.12
C ALA A 240 19.97 -5.57 7.26
N SER A 241 18.87 -4.95 7.67
CA SER A 241 18.87 -4.01 8.79
C SER A 241 19.23 -4.68 10.12
N ASP A 242 18.69 -5.87 10.39
CA ASP A 242 19.00 -6.63 11.61
C ASP A 242 20.48 -7.07 11.62
N GLN A 243 21.03 -7.52 10.47
CA GLN A 243 22.46 -7.83 10.33
C GLN A 243 23.37 -6.62 10.58
N LEU A 244 22.99 -5.43 10.10
CA LEU A 244 23.73 -4.20 10.37
C LEU A 244 23.64 -3.77 11.83
N ALA A 245 22.47 -3.94 12.45
CA ALA A 245 22.31 -3.67 13.88
C ALA A 245 23.23 -4.56 14.73
N ASP A 246 23.32 -5.86 14.40
CA ASP A 246 24.20 -6.81 15.10
C ASP A 246 25.69 -6.54 14.85
N ALA A 247 26.06 -6.16 13.61
CA ALA A 247 27.46 -5.95 13.24
C ALA A 247 28.08 -4.63 13.79
N PHE A 248 27.25 -3.59 13.97
CA PHE A 248 27.72 -2.30 14.44
C PHE A 248 27.42 -2.04 15.93
N GLY A 249 26.26 -2.46 16.44
CA GLY A 249 25.84 -2.17 17.80
C GLY A 249 25.79 -0.67 18.12
N TYR A 250 25.72 -0.33 19.42
CA TYR A 250 25.78 1.06 19.86
C TYR A 250 27.13 1.71 19.49
N PRO A 251 27.19 2.97 19.00
CA PRO A 251 26.10 3.97 18.92
C PRO A 251 25.26 3.93 17.65
N PHE A 252 25.54 3.00 16.73
CA PHE A 252 24.80 2.90 15.47
C PHE A 252 23.42 2.28 15.70
N ARG A 253 22.46 2.70 14.87
CA ARG A 253 21.21 2.00 14.67
C ARG A 253 20.92 1.84 13.20
N SER A 254 20.45 0.65 12.85
CA SER A 254 19.92 0.36 11.53
C SER A 254 18.40 0.38 11.59
N LYS A 255 17.78 0.95 10.56
CA LYS A 255 16.34 0.88 10.33
C LYS A 255 16.08 0.55 8.86
N ASP A 256 15.21 -0.42 8.62
CA ASP A 256 14.65 -0.62 7.28
C ASP A 256 13.55 0.40 6.97
N TRP A 257 13.21 0.57 5.69
CA TRP A 257 12.18 1.52 5.25
C TRP A 257 10.84 1.38 6.00
N SER A 258 10.44 0.18 6.42
CA SER A 258 9.18 -0.05 7.14
C SER A 258 9.24 0.46 8.59
N GLN A 259 10.45 0.53 9.17
CA GLN A 259 10.68 1.05 10.51
C GLN A 259 10.83 2.57 10.56
N LEU A 260 11.23 3.21 9.46
CA LEU A 260 11.35 4.67 9.39
C LEU A 260 10.00 5.34 9.67
N ASN A 261 8.91 4.76 9.13
CA ASN A 261 7.55 5.28 9.28
C ASN A 261 6.60 4.22 9.88
N ARG A 262 7.01 3.55 10.97
CA ARG A 262 6.24 2.44 11.58
C ARG A 262 4.78 2.79 11.87
N ASN A 263 4.49 4.01 12.34
CA ASN A 263 3.13 4.44 12.66
C ASN A 263 2.25 4.53 11.41
N LEU A 264 2.78 5.05 10.29
CA LEU A 264 2.07 5.12 9.02
C LEU A 264 1.72 3.72 8.51
N PHE A 265 2.70 2.81 8.47
CA PHE A 265 2.45 1.43 8.03
C PHE A 265 1.54 0.66 8.98
N TYR A 266 1.59 0.95 10.28
CA TYR A 266 0.65 0.37 11.24
C TYR A 266 -0.78 0.86 11.00
N ALA A 267 -0.96 2.16 10.73
CA ALA A 267 -2.27 2.71 10.36
C ALA A 267 -2.82 2.07 9.07
N ILE A 268 -2.00 1.93 8.02
CA ILE A 268 -2.39 1.27 6.76
C ILE A 268 -2.82 -0.18 7.02
N LYS A 269 -2.11 -0.92 7.89
CA LYS A 269 -2.47 -2.30 8.26
C LYS A 269 -3.82 -2.36 8.99
N LEU A 270 -4.06 -1.44 9.92
CA LEU A 270 -5.35 -1.35 10.61
C LEU A 270 -6.47 -1.01 9.64
N GLU A 271 -6.25 -0.07 8.72
CA GLU A 271 -7.21 0.33 7.71
C GLU A 271 -7.56 -0.83 6.77
N LYS A 272 -6.56 -1.58 6.28
CA LYS A 272 -6.77 -2.84 5.53
C LYS A 272 -7.64 -3.83 6.31
N ALA A 273 -7.41 -3.99 7.61
CA ALA A 273 -8.20 -4.91 8.44
C ALA A 273 -9.66 -4.46 8.57
N VAL A 274 -9.92 -3.17 8.82
CA VAL A 274 -11.27 -2.61 8.93
C VAL A 274 -12.03 -2.77 7.60
N ILE A 275 -11.39 -2.42 6.49
CA ILE A 275 -11.97 -2.56 5.14
C ILE A 275 -12.26 -4.03 4.82
N ALA A 276 -11.36 -4.96 5.17
CA ALA A 276 -11.59 -6.38 4.99
C ALA A 276 -12.83 -6.88 5.77
N ILE A 277 -13.06 -6.39 7.00
CA ILE A 277 -14.25 -6.71 7.80
C ILE A 277 -15.52 -6.18 7.11
N ILE A 278 -15.53 -4.91 6.71
CA ILE A 278 -16.69 -4.28 6.05
C ILE A 278 -17.04 -5.03 4.75
N LEU A 279 -16.03 -5.30 3.93
CA LEU A 279 -16.20 -6.00 2.66
C LEU A 279 -16.66 -7.46 2.86
N THR A 280 -16.14 -8.15 3.88
CA THR A 280 -16.63 -9.50 4.24
C THR A 280 -18.10 -9.46 4.69
N ALA A 281 -18.51 -8.43 5.43
CA ALA A 281 -19.91 -8.24 5.82
C ALA A 281 -20.83 -8.02 4.59
N ILE A 282 -20.37 -7.28 3.58
CA ILE A 282 -21.10 -7.10 2.31
C ILE A 282 -21.29 -8.45 1.60
N VAL A 283 -20.25 -9.28 1.53
CA VAL A 283 -20.35 -10.63 0.94
C VAL A 283 -21.30 -11.53 1.75
N LEU A 284 -21.30 -11.43 3.08
CA LEU A 284 -22.26 -12.15 3.93
C LEU A 284 -23.71 -11.73 3.64
N VAL A 285 -23.98 -10.42 3.51
CA VAL A 285 -25.32 -9.92 3.14
C VAL A 285 -25.73 -10.44 1.76
N ALA A 286 -24.81 -10.46 0.78
CA ALA A 286 -25.06 -11.07 -0.53
C ALA A 286 -25.35 -12.58 -0.43
N ALA A 287 -24.66 -13.29 0.46
CA ALA A 287 -24.89 -14.71 0.68
C ALA A 287 -26.26 -14.99 1.30
N PHE A 288 -26.74 -14.16 2.23
CA PHE A 288 -28.11 -14.25 2.73
C PHE A 288 -29.15 -14.04 1.63
N ASN A 289 -28.88 -13.16 0.67
CA ASN A 289 -29.73 -13.00 -0.50
C ASN A 289 -29.83 -14.32 -1.30
N VAL A 290 -28.70 -15.01 -1.51
CA VAL A 290 -28.70 -16.35 -2.14
C VAL A 290 -29.54 -17.36 -1.36
N VAL A 291 -29.47 -17.36 -0.01
CA VAL A 291 -30.32 -18.22 0.84
C VAL A 291 -31.80 -17.96 0.60
N SER A 292 -32.20 -16.69 0.65
CA SER A 292 -33.60 -16.27 0.45
C SER A 292 -34.11 -16.69 -0.93
N THR A 293 -33.31 -16.47 -1.96
CA THR A 293 -33.63 -16.86 -3.34
C THR A 293 -33.77 -18.35 -3.52
N LEU A 294 -32.86 -19.14 -2.95
CA LEU A 294 -32.95 -20.60 -3.01
C LEU A 294 -34.19 -21.10 -2.26
N MET A 295 -34.46 -20.58 -1.06
CA MET A 295 -35.65 -20.98 -0.29
C MET A 295 -36.96 -20.67 -1.04
N MET A 296 -37.01 -19.54 -1.71
CA MET A 296 -38.16 -19.15 -2.53
C MET A 296 -38.31 -20.05 -3.76
N MET A 297 -37.21 -20.29 -4.49
CA MET A 297 -37.18 -21.24 -5.61
C MET A 297 -37.63 -22.64 -5.19
N ILE A 298 -37.20 -23.10 -4.02
CA ILE A 298 -37.61 -24.39 -3.44
C ILE A 298 -39.12 -24.42 -3.20
N HIS A 299 -39.67 -23.34 -2.64
CA HIS A 299 -41.09 -23.24 -2.35
C HIS A 299 -41.92 -23.32 -3.63
N ASP A 300 -41.57 -22.53 -4.64
CA ASP A 300 -42.31 -22.47 -5.91
C ASP A 300 -42.18 -23.77 -6.73
N LYS A 301 -41.06 -24.48 -6.57
CA LYS A 301 -40.79 -25.76 -7.27
C LYS A 301 -41.12 -27.00 -6.44
N THR A 302 -41.87 -26.87 -5.33
CA THR A 302 -42.19 -27.99 -4.43
C THR A 302 -42.85 -29.17 -5.15
N ARG A 303 -43.80 -28.93 -6.06
CA ARG A 303 -44.50 -29.97 -6.84
C ARG A 303 -43.54 -30.73 -7.77
N GLU A 304 -42.69 -30.02 -8.51
CA GLU A 304 -41.70 -30.62 -9.41
C GLU A 304 -40.70 -31.50 -8.64
N ILE A 305 -40.25 -31.03 -7.47
CA ILE A 305 -39.35 -31.78 -6.58
C ILE A 305 -40.06 -33.04 -6.05
N ALA A 306 -41.35 -32.96 -5.70
CA ALA A 306 -42.12 -34.10 -5.23
C ALA A 306 -42.29 -35.18 -6.31
N ILE A 307 -42.55 -34.78 -7.57
CA ILE A 307 -42.63 -35.70 -8.71
C ILE A 307 -41.28 -36.40 -8.93
N LEU A 308 -40.17 -35.64 -8.91
CA LEU A 308 -38.83 -36.23 -9.03
C LEU A 308 -38.56 -37.25 -7.92
N LYS A 309 -38.88 -36.93 -6.66
CA LYS A 309 -38.71 -37.87 -5.54
C LYS A 309 -39.61 -39.10 -5.68
N ALA A 310 -40.84 -38.95 -6.17
CA ALA A 310 -41.74 -40.08 -6.44
C ALA A 310 -41.22 -41.00 -7.55
N MET A 311 -40.48 -40.45 -8.52
CA MET A 311 -39.78 -41.21 -9.57
C MET A 311 -38.46 -41.87 -9.09
N GLY A 312 -38.11 -41.79 -7.81
CA GLY A 312 -36.92 -42.42 -7.24
C GLY A 312 -35.71 -41.50 -7.04
N PHE A 313 -35.88 -40.17 -7.16
CA PHE A 313 -34.81 -39.21 -6.91
C PHE A 313 -34.40 -39.19 -5.43
N GLN A 314 -33.15 -39.54 -5.13
CA GLN A 314 -32.69 -39.73 -3.76
C GLN A 314 -32.52 -38.39 -3.01
N PRO A 315 -32.64 -38.39 -1.66
CA PRO A 315 -32.40 -37.19 -0.84
C PRO A 315 -31.03 -36.55 -1.08
N ILE A 316 -29.99 -37.36 -1.28
CA ILE A 316 -28.62 -36.89 -1.56
C ILE A 316 -28.53 -36.18 -2.92
N GLN A 317 -29.29 -36.65 -3.92
CA GLN A 317 -29.34 -36.06 -5.26
C GLN A 317 -30.07 -34.71 -5.23
N SER A 318 -31.12 -34.59 -4.39
CA SER A 318 -31.78 -33.30 -4.12
C SER A 318 -30.82 -32.31 -3.47
N PHE A 319 -30.07 -32.74 -2.46
CA PHE A 319 -29.06 -31.90 -1.81
C PHE A 319 -28.00 -31.41 -2.82
N GLN A 320 -27.45 -32.32 -3.63
CA GLN A 320 -26.43 -32.00 -4.65
C GLN A 320 -26.97 -31.01 -5.70
N LEU A 321 -28.21 -31.17 -6.16
CA LEU A 321 -28.82 -30.27 -7.13
C LEU A 321 -28.87 -28.82 -6.62
N PHE A 322 -29.40 -28.60 -5.41
CA PHE A 322 -29.53 -27.25 -4.86
C PHE A 322 -28.19 -26.63 -4.47
N CYS A 323 -27.25 -27.43 -3.95
CA CYS A 323 -25.88 -26.97 -3.75
C CYS A 323 -25.22 -26.54 -5.07
N LEU A 324 -25.45 -27.26 -6.17
CA LEU A 324 -24.86 -26.93 -7.47
C LEU A 324 -25.49 -25.67 -8.10
N ILE A 325 -26.80 -25.45 -7.88
CA ILE A 325 -27.48 -24.21 -8.29
C ILE A 325 -26.92 -23.02 -7.52
N GLY A 326 -26.82 -23.13 -6.20
CA GLY A 326 -26.29 -22.08 -5.35
C GLY A 326 -24.81 -21.76 -5.60
N LEU A 327 -23.99 -22.80 -5.75
CA LEU A 327 -22.59 -22.66 -6.13
C LEU A 327 -22.44 -22.08 -7.54
N GLY A 328 -23.36 -22.41 -8.46
CA GLY A 328 -23.43 -21.80 -9.79
C GLY A 328 -23.72 -20.30 -9.72
N MET A 329 -24.68 -19.86 -8.91
CA MET A 329 -24.94 -18.43 -8.68
C MET A 329 -23.73 -17.71 -8.09
N GLY A 330 -23.10 -18.30 -7.06
CA GLY A 330 -21.87 -17.78 -6.45
C GLY A 330 -20.71 -17.69 -7.43
N PHE A 331 -20.50 -18.73 -8.25
CA PHE A 331 -19.45 -18.75 -9.27
C PHE A 331 -19.66 -17.69 -10.34
N VAL A 332 -20.87 -17.58 -10.90
CA VAL A 332 -21.19 -16.57 -11.91
C VAL A 332 -21.04 -15.15 -11.35
N GLY A 333 -21.55 -14.92 -10.14
CA GLY A 333 -21.39 -13.63 -9.45
C GLY A 333 -19.92 -13.29 -9.21
N THR A 334 -19.15 -14.23 -8.68
CA THR A 334 -17.71 -14.05 -8.42
C THR A 334 -16.93 -13.81 -9.71
N ALA A 335 -17.21 -14.56 -10.78
CA ALA A 335 -16.57 -14.39 -12.07
C ALA A 335 -16.85 -13.00 -12.66
N PHE A 336 -18.11 -12.56 -12.67
CA PHE A 336 -18.44 -11.20 -13.11
C PHE A 336 -17.83 -10.14 -12.22
N GLY A 337 -17.88 -10.31 -10.90
CA GLY A 337 -17.28 -9.38 -9.94
C GLY A 337 -15.77 -9.20 -10.16
N ILE A 338 -15.03 -10.29 -10.39
CA ILE A 338 -13.60 -10.23 -10.70
C ILE A 338 -13.37 -9.56 -12.05
N VAL A 339 -14.09 -9.96 -13.11
CA VAL A 339 -13.90 -9.37 -14.45
C VAL A 339 -14.18 -7.88 -14.44
N PHE A 340 -15.30 -7.44 -13.87
CA PHE A 340 -15.64 -6.02 -13.77
C PHE A 340 -14.72 -5.26 -12.82
N GLY A 341 -14.32 -5.86 -11.69
CA GLY A 341 -13.36 -5.25 -10.77
C GLY A 341 -11.99 -5.02 -11.41
N LEU A 342 -11.48 -6.01 -12.15
CA LEU A 342 -10.26 -5.88 -12.92
C LEU A 342 -10.39 -4.86 -14.05
N LEU A 343 -11.54 -4.80 -14.73
CA LEU A 343 -11.80 -3.82 -15.78
C LEU A 343 -11.80 -2.38 -15.21
N ILE A 344 -12.43 -2.18 -14.05
CA ILE A 344 -12.42 -0.89 -13.34
C ILE A 344 -11.00 -0.53 -12.94
N ASN A 345 -10.23 -1.46 -12.37
CA ASN A 345 -8.84 -1.22 -11.99
C ASN A 345 -7.97 -0.84 -13.20
N LEU A 346 -8.12 -1.51 -14.33
CA LEU A 346 -7.42 -1.19 -15.57
C LEU A 346 -7.80 0.21 -16.10
N LEU A 347 -9.09 0.57 -15.98
CA LEU A 347 -9.57 1.90 -16.37
C LEU A 347 -9.00 2.99 -15.46
N LEU A 348 -8.95 2.75 -14.14
CA LEU A 348 -8.35 3.65 -13.16
C LEU A 348 -6.85 3.84 -13.43
N GLU A 349 -6.12 2.77 -13.69
CA GLU A 349 -4.68 2.80 -14.00
C GLU A 349 -4.40 3.60 -15.28
N LYS A 350 -5.20 3.42 -16.34
CA LYS A 350 -4.92 4.06 -17.65
C LYS A 350 -5.38 5.51 -17.72
N THR A 351 -6.51 5.82 -17.10
CA THR A 351 -7.18 7.12 -17.28
C THR A 351 -6.69 8.17 -16.29
N HIS A 352 -6.05 7.76 -15.19
CA HIS A 352 -5.67 8.65 -14.07
C HIS A 352 -6.81 9.62 -13.69
N TRP A 353 -8.05 9.13 -13.76
CA TRP A 353 -9.25 9.98 -13.81
C TRP A 353 -9.51 10.74 -12.50
N ILE A 354 -8.88 10.31 -11.41
CA ILE A 354 -9.00 10.89 -10.08
C ILE A 354 -7.66 11.55 -9.76
N ASP A 355 -7.60 12.86 -10.00
CA ASP A 355 -6.53 13.71 -9.50
C ASP A 355 -6.72 13.88 -7.99
N LEU A 356 -5.72 13.49 -7.22
CA LEU A 356 -5.71 13.70 -5.79
C LEU A 356 -4.92 14.97 -5.49
N PRO A 357 -5.46 15.90 -4.67
CA PRO A 357 -4.69 17.03 -4.17
C PRO A 357 -3.39 16.49 -3.53
N PRO A 358 -2.21 16.74 -4.14
CA PRO A 358 -0.96 16.09 -3.71
C PRO A 358 -0.60 16.45 -2.27
N ASP A 359 -1.08 17.61 -1.82
CA ASP A 359 -0.83 18.18 -0.49
C ASP A 359 -1.53 17.40 0.63
N ILE A 360 -2.58 16.63 0.30
CA ILE A 360 -3.36 15.84 1.28
C ILE A 360 -3.07 14.34 1.16
N TYR A 361 -2.97 13.82 -0.07
CA TYR A 361 -2.93 12.37 -0.31
C TYR A 361 -1.57 11.83 -0.73
N TYR A 362 -0.51 12.65 -0.70
CA TYR A 362 0.89 12.26 -0.93
C TYR A 362 1.21 11.71 -2.35
N ILE A 363 0.21 11.57 -3.23
CA ILE A 363 0.34 11.00 -4.58
C ILE A 363 -0.58 11.80 -5.50
N GLY A 364 -0.11 12.10 -6.72
CA GLY A 364 -0.86 12.95 -7.68
C GLY A 364 -2.00 12.23 -8.42
N PHE A 365 -2.07 10.91 -8.35
CA PHE A 365 -3.11 10.08 -8.96
C PHE A 365 -3.40 8.88 -8.06
N LEU A 366 -4.49 8.17 -8.31
CA LEU A 366 -4.83 6.96 -7.55
C LEU A 366 -4.06 5.74 -8.09
N PRO A 367 -2.98 5.27 -7.43
CA PRO A 367 -2.26 4.09 -7.89
C PRO A 367 -3.09 2.83 -7.67
N VAL A 368 -3.04 1.90 -8.61
CA VAL A 368 -3.75 0.62 -8.53
C VAL A 368 -2.78 -0.51 -8.85
N VAL A 369 -2.64 -1.47 -7.94
CA VAL A 369 -1.79 -2.65 -8.14
C VAL A 369 -2.59 -3.90 -7.80
N VAL A 370 -2.80 -4.75 -8.81
CA VAL A 370 -3.53 -6.00 -8.64
C VAL A 370 -2.58 -7.12 -8.21
N HIS A 371 -2.85 -7.71 -7.04
CA HIS A 371 -2.15 -8.92 -6.58
C HIS A 371 -3.01 -10.16 -6.84
N TRP A 372 -2.58 -11.00 -7.78
CA TRP A 372 -3.30 -12.23 -8.15
C TRP A 372 -3.59 -13.17 -6.98
N ARG A 373 -2.68 -13.21 -5.99
CA ARG A 373 -2.87 -14.01 -4.78
C ARG A 373 -4.09 -13.54 -3.97
N GLU A 374 -4.29 -12.23 -3.88
CA GLU A 374 -5.42 -11.64 -3.15
C GLU A 374 -6.72 -11.79 -3.92
N VAL A 375 -6.69 -11.59 -5.25
CA VAL A 375 -7.85 -11.89 -6.11
C VAL A 375 -8.27 -13.36 -5.98
N GLY A 376 -7.30 -14.29 -5.93
CA GLY A 376 -7.56 -15.71 -5.69
C GLY A 376 -8.16 -15.98 -4.30
N LEU A 377 -7.68 -15.30 -3.26
CA LEU A 377 -8.24 -15.40 -1.91
C LEU A 377 -9.67 -14.85 -1.85
N ILE A 378 -9.95 -13.72 -2.50
CA ILE A 378 -11.29 -13.12 -2.61
C ILE A 378 -12.24 -14.09 -3.32
N ALA A 379 -11.80 -14.68 -4.44
CA ALA A 379 -12.59 -15.67 -5.16
C ALA A 379 -12.92 -16.88 -4.29
N LEU A 380 -11.92 -17.40 -3.57
CA LEU A 380 -12.06 -18.55 -2.70
C LEU A 380 -13.02 -18.26 -1.54
N THR A 381 -12.88 -17.12 -0.86
CA THR A 381 -13.74 -16.75 0.27
C THR A 381 -15.17 -16.48 -0.18
N ALA A 382 -15.38 -15.79 -1.30
CA ALA A 382 -16.72 -15.57 -1.86
C ALA A 382 -17.41 -16.88 -2.26
N MET A 383 -16.68 -17.81 -2.88
CA MET A 383 -17.21 -19.13 -3.18
C MET A 383 -17.50 -19.96 -1.92
N LEU A 384 -16.62 -19.93 -0.91
CA LEU A 384 -16.84 -20.62 0.35
C LEU A 384 -18.07 -20.10 1.08
N ILE A 385 -18.23 -18.78 1.17
CA ILE A 385 -19.39 -18.15 1.81
C ILE A 385 -20.68 -18.52 1.03
N SER A 386 -20.63 -18.43 -0.30
CA SER A 386 -21.76 -18.81 -1.15
C SER A 386 -22.12 -20.28 -0.96
N PHE A 387 -21.13 -21.18 -0.95
CA PHE A 387 -21.36 -22.61 -0.71
C PHE A 387 -21.98 -22.85 0.67
N LEU A 388 -21.41 -22.29 1.74
CA LEU A 388 -21.93 -22.44 3.11
C LEU A 388 -23.36 -21.93 3.25
N ALA A 389 -23.69 -20.81 2.62
CA ALA A 389 -25.05 -20.27 2.59
C ALA A 389 -26.03 -21.26 1.94
N THR A 390 -25.60 -21.99 0.90
CA THR A 390 -26.47 -22.90 0.14
C THR A 390 -26.68 -24.26 0.82
N VAL A 391 -25.80 -24.64 1.75
CA VAL A 391 -25.90 -25.91 2.49
C VAL A 391 -27.19 -25.98 3.31
N TYR A 392 -27.57 -24.88 3.99
CA TYR A 392 -28.76 -24.88 4.84
C TYR A 392 -30.07 -25.11 4.07
N PRO A 393 -30.38 -24.34 2.99
CA PRO A 393 -31.54 -24.62 2.14
C PRO A 393 -31.52 -26.02 1.53
N ALA A 394 -30.37 -26.46 0.99
CA ALA A 394 -30.24 -27.77 0.35
C ALA A 394 -30.53 -28.92 1.34
N TRP A 395 -30.05 -28.80 2.57
CA TRP A 395 -30.32 -29.77 3.63
C TRP A 395 -31.79 -29.80 4.05
N LYS A 396 -32.45 -28.64 4.11
CA LYS A 396 -33.88 -28.56 4.43
C LYS A 396 -34.75 -29.27 3.38
N VAL A 397 -34.40 -29.19 2.10
CA VAL A 397 -35.15 -29.84 1.00
C VAL A 397 -34.95 -31.34 0.96
N SER A 398 -33.72 -31.81 1.19
CA SER A 398 -33.43 -33.24 1.11
C SER A 398 -34.32 -34.05 2.08
N ARG A 399 -34.67 -33.46 3.23
CA ARG A 399 -35.52 -34.07 4.28
C ARG A 399 -37.03 -33.95 4.08
N ARG A 400 -37.54 -33.17 3.12
CA ARG A 400 -38.99 -33.06 2.88
C ARG A 400 -39.58 -34.32 2.24
N SER A 401 -40.76 -34.75 2.72
CA SER A 401 -41.45 -35.93 2.21
C SER A 401 -42.09 -35.66 0.83
N PRO A 402 -42.09 -36.61 -0.12
CA PRO A 402 -42.79 -36.47 -1.41
C PRO A 402 -44.30 -36.20 -1.23
N LEU A 403 -44.88 -36.75 -0.16
CA LEU A 403 -46.31 -36.64 0.14
C LEU A 403 -46.71 -35.20 0.47
N GLU A 404 -45.84 -34.42 1.12
CA GLU A 404 -46.14 -33.01 1.49
C GLU A 404 -46.31 -32.12 0.24
N GLY A 405 -45.59 -32.40 -0.84
CA GLY A 405 -45.68 -31.62 -2.08
C GLY A 405 -46.82 -32.01 -3.01
N LEU A 406 -47.48 -33.15 -2.74
CA LEU A 406 -48.63 -33.65 -3.52
C LEU A 406 -49.97 -33.50 -2.76
N ARG A 407 -49.94 -33.14 -1.46
CA ARG A 407 -51.13 -33.04 -0.59
C ARG A 407 -51.77 -31.64 -0.56
N TYR A 408 -51.13 -30.65 -1.17
CA TYR A 408 -51.68 -29.30 -1.35
C TYR A 408 -52.26 -29.17 -2.76
N GLU A 409 -53.36 -29.88 -2.97
CA GLU A 409 -54.53 -29.54 -3.80
C GLU A 409 -55.69 -30.45 -3.37
#